data_AF-A0A7Z9GAN6-F1
#
_entry.id   AF-A0A7Z9GAN6-F1
#
_cell.length_a   1.000
_cell.length_b   1.000
_cell.length_c   1.000
_cell.angle_alpha   90.00
_cell.angle_beta   90.00
_cell.angle_gamma   90.00
#
_symmetry.space_group_name_H-M   'P 1'
#
loop_
_entity.id
_entity.type
_entity.pdbx_description
1 polymer ?
#
loop_
_entity_poly.entity_id
_entity_poly.type
_entity_poly.pdbx_seq_one_letter_code
_entity_poly.pdbx_strand_id
1 'polypeptide(L)'
;MAHTGPCPTCAAIEGILIGRGLSRNTAHEVAYSKPVRKAEKKVKRKVGKYQRVFGKKLKALKAKHPRTAASSLMKRAHRETKKAMKQ
;
A
#
# COMPACT_ATOMS: atom_id res chain seq x y z
N MET A 1 32.78 7.74 -2.02
CA MET A 1 32.27 7.33 -3.35
C MET A 1 32.84 5.96 -3.65
N ALA A 2 32.08 4.89 -3.49
CA ALA A 2 32.60 3.53 -3.67
C ALA A 2 31.56 2.67 -4.40
N HIS A 3 31.72 2.54 -5.71
CA HIS A 3 31.08 1.49 -6.51
C HIS A 3 32.10 0.36 -6.65
N THR A 4 32.26 -0.47 -5.62
CA THR A 4 33.22 -1.57 -5.62
C THR A 4 32.58 -2.80 -6.27
N GLY A 5 32.66 -2.88 -7.59
CA GLY A 5 32.41 -4.12 -8.35
C GLY A 5 31.88 -3.88 -9.77
N PRO A 6 32.32 -4.68 -10.77
CA PRO A 6 31.74 -4.63 -12.11
C PRO A 6 30.28 -5.10 -12.05
N CYS A 7 29.35 -4.16 -12.21
CA CYS A 7 27.94 -4.44 -12.38
C CYS A 7 27.64 -4.44 -13.89
N PRO A 8 27.65 -5.61 -14.58
CA PRO A 8 27.47 -5.67 -16.02
C PRO A 8 26.10 -5.13 -16.47
N THR A 9 25.08 -5.24 -15.62
CA THR A 9 23.77 -4.65 -15.84
C THR A 9 23.78 -3.12 -15.71
N CYS A 10 24.52 -2.57 -14.74
CA CYS A 10 24.67 -1.13 -14.57
C CYS A 10 25.40 -0.51 -15.78
N ALA A 11 26.47 -1.15 -16.28
CA ALA A 11 27.18 -0.72 -17.47
C ALA A 11 26.29 -0.76 -18.74
N ALA A 12 25.45 -1.80 -18.88
CA ALA A 12 24.48 -1.88 -19.97
C ALA A 12 23.41 -0.75 -19.88
N ILE A 13 22.92 -0.46 -18.68
CA ILE A 13 21.96 0.64 -18.44
C ILE A 13 22.61 1.99 -18.77
N GLU A 14 23.85 2.22 -18.35
CA GLU A 14 24.60 3.44 -18.65
C GLU A 14 24.73 3.64 -20.17
N GLY A 15 25.12 2.61 -20.92
CA GLY A 15 25.22 2.68 -22.38
C GLY A 15 23.88 2.99 -23.07
N ILE A 16 22.78 2.41 -22.58
CA ILE A 16 21.42 2.69 -23.09
C ILE A 16 21.03 4.16 -22.80
N LEU A 17 21.37 4.69 -21.63
CA LEU A 17 21.05 6.07 -21.25
C LEU A 17 21.87 7.09 -22.05
N ILE A 18 23.16 6.83 -22.26
CA ILE A 18 24.02 7.65 -23.11
C ILE A 18 23.52 7.64 -24.57
N GLY A 19 23.14 6.46 -25.09
CA GLY A 19 22.57 6.33 -26.43
C GLY A 19 21.24 7.07 -26.62
N ARG A 20 20.52 7.35 -25.52
CA ARG A 20 19.31 8.19 -25.52
C ARG A 20 19.58 9.69 -25.34
N GLY A 21 20.84 10.10 -25.27
CA GLY A 21 21.26 11.51 -25.20
C GLY A 21 21.38 12.08 -23.79
N LEU A 22 21.39 11.25 -22.74
CA LEU A 22 21.67 11.73 -21.38
C LEU A 22 23.17 12.01 -21.19
N SER A 23 23.48 13.01 -20.35
CA SER A 23 24.87 13.31 -19.99
C SER A 23 25.51 12.12 -19.29
N ARG A 24 26.81 11.90 -19.53
CA ARG A 24 27.56 10.78 -18.96
C ARG A 24 27.48 10.74 -17.43
N ASN A 25 27.52 11.91 -16.80
CA ASN A 25 27.43 12.04 -15.34
C ASN A 25 26.05 11.61 -14.83
N THR A 26 24.97 12.07 -15.48
CA THR A 26 23.60 11.67 -15.13
C THR A 26 23.35 10.19 -15.37
N ALA A 27 23.86 9.65 -16.49
CA ALA A 27 23.71 8.23 -16.83
C ALA A 27 24.40 7.33 -15.80
N HIS A 28 25.62 7.69 -15.38
CA HIS A 28 26.37 6.96 -14.35
C HIS A 28 25.67 7.00 -12.98
N GLU A 29 25.19 8.17 -12.55
CA GLU A 29 24.46 8.29 -11.28
C GLU A 29 23.19 7.44 -11.24
N VAL A 30 22.41 7.42 -12.32
CA VAL A 30 21.18 6.62 -12.40
C VAL A 30 21.50 5.12 -12.47
N ALA A 31 22.45 4.72 -13.32
CA ALA A 31 22.80 3.32 -13.56
C ALA A 31 23.34 2.60 -12.30
N TYR A 32 24.09 3.32 -11.47
CA TYR A 32 24.71 2.77 -10.25
C TYR A 32 23.94 3.13 -8.96
N SER A 33 22.77 3.76 -9.08
CA SER A 33 21.91 4.06 -7.93
C SER A 33 21.19 2.81 -7.39
N LYS A 34 20.83 2.84 -6.10
CA LYS A 34 20.00 1.78 -5.50
C LYS A 34 18.56 1.90 -6.01
N PRO A 35 17.89 0.80 -6.40
CA PRO A 35 16.52 0.87 -6.89
C PRO A 35 15.55 1.36 -5.82
N VAL A 36 14.70 2.31 -6.17
CA VAL A 36 13.64 2.82 -5.29
C VAL A 36 12.50 1.79 -5.24
N ARG A 37 12.47 0.95 -4.20
CA ARG A 37 11.38 -0.03 -3.96
C ARG A 37 10.15 0.57 -3.28
N LYS A 38 10.09 1.89 -3.12
CA LYS A 38 9.01 2.56 -2.39
C LYS A 38 8.02 3.14 -3.40
N ALA A 39 6.80 2.61 -3.39
CA ALA A 39 5.68 3.26 -4.05
C ALA A 39 5.32 4.55 -3.31
N GLU A 40 5.12 5.64 -4.05
CA GLU A 40 4.79 6.97 -3.49
C GLU A 40 3.48 6.97 -2.71
N LYS A 41 2.51 6.13 -3.11
CA LYS A 41 1.19 6.07 -2.49
C LYS A 41 0.78 4.63 -2.21
N LYS A 42 0.35 4.38 -0.97
CA LYS A 42 -0.25 3.10 -0.58
C LYS A 42 -1.68 3.03 -1.11
N VAL A 43 -1.91 2.19 -2.12
CA VAL A 43 -3.26 1.91 -2.62
C VAL A 43 -4.03 1.11 -1.55
N LYS A 44 -5.17 1.64 -1.11
CA LYS A 44 -6.04 0.95 -0.14
C LYS A 44 -6.74 -0.23 -0.82
N ARG A 45 -6.76 -1.39 -0.17
CA ARG A 45 -7.46 -2.58 -0.67
C ARG A 45 -8.98 -2.35 -0.66
N LYS A 46 -9.66 -2.89 -1.67
CA LYS A 46 -11.13 -2.88 -1.73
C LYS A 46 -11.70 -3.75 -0.61
N VAL A 47 -12.58 -3.18 0.20
CA VAL A 47 -13.25 -3.91 1.29
C VAL A 47 -14.26 -4.92 0.75
N GLY A 48 -14.28 -6.12 1.33
CA GLY A 48 -15.21 -7.21 0.98
C GLY A 48 -16.65 -6.98 1.44
N LYS A 49 -17.59 -7.84 1.02
CA LYS A 49 -19.03 -7.74 1.32
C LYS A 49 -19.30 -7.67 2.84
N TYR A 50 -18.71 -8.58 3.61
CA TYR A 50 -18.88 -8.65 5.06
C TYR A 50 -18.47 -7.34 5.76
N GLN A 51 -17.28 -6.84 5.43
CA GLN A 51 -16.71 -5.65 6.06
C GLN A 51 -17.53 -4.38 5.77
N ARG A 52 -18.16 -4.29 4.58
CA ARG A 52 -19.07 -3.19 4.25
C ARG A 52 -20.33 -3.22 5.12
N VAL A 53 -20.95 -4.38 5.28
CA VAL A 53 -22.17 -4.53 6.11
C VAL A 53 -21.83 -4.26 7.58
N PHE A 54 -20.72 -4.82 8.06
CA PHE A 54 -20.22 -4.59 9.41
C PHE A 54 -19.99 -3.10 9.71
N GLY A 55 -19.34 -2.36 8.81
CA GLY A 55 -19.11 -0.93 8.97
C GLY A 55 -20.41 -0.13 9.12
N LYS A 56 -21.44 -0.45 8.33
CA LYS A 56 -22.76 0.19 8.42
C LYS A 56 -23.44 -0.08 9.78
N LYS A 57 -23.44 -1.34 10.22
CA LYS A 57 -24.05 -1.74 11.51
C LYS A 57 -23.30 -1.13 12.70
N LEU A 58 -21.97 -1.15 12.66
CA LEU A 58 -21.15 -0.53 13.71
C LEU A 58 -21.37 0.99 13.81
N LYS A 59 -21.49 1.69 12.66
CA LYS A 59 -21.80 3.12 12.64
C LYS A 59 -23.15 3.41 13.29
N ALA A 60 -24.18 2.62 12.95
CA ALA A 60 -25.50 2.75 13.53
C ALA A 60 -25.49 2.48 15.06
N LEU A 61 -24.78 1.44 15.50
CA LEU A 61 -24.65 1.09 16.91
C LEU A 61 -23.92 2.17 17.72
N LYS A 62 -22.85 2.76 17.16
CA LYS A 62 -22.14 3.89 17.79
C LYS A 62 -23.02 5.13 17.93
N ALA A 63 -23.85 5.42 16.93
CA ALA A 63 -24.78 6.54 16.97
C ALA A 63 -25.87 6.35 18.05
N LYS A 64 -26.43 5.13 18.16
CA LYS A 64 -27.46 4.80 19.16
C LYS A 64 -26.93 4.73 20.59
N HIS A 65 -25.68 4.32 20.76
CA HIS A 65 -25.09 4.01 22.05
C HIS A 65 -23.73 4.70 22.25
N PRO A 66 -23.72 6.04 22.41
CA PRO A 66 -22.47 6.81 22.49
C PRO A 66 -21.67 6.53 23.76
N ARG A 67 -22.34 6.14 24.86
CA ARG A 67 -21.70 5.87 26.17
C ARG A 67 -21.22 4.43 26.35
N THR A 68 -21.60 3.52 25.44
CA THR A 68 -21.22 2.11 25.54
C THR A 68 -19.81 1.90 25.00
N ALA A 69 -19.01 1.08 25.69
CA ALA A 69 -17.66 0.76 25.26
C ALA A 69 -17.64 0.19 23.82
N ALA A 70 -16.70 0.69 23.02
CA ALA A 70 -16.58 0.32 21.60
C ALA A 70 -16.39 -1.20 21.40
N SER A 71 -15.69 -1.87 22.31
CA SER A 71 -15.49 -3.33 22.28
C SER A 71 -16.81 -4.12 22.36
N SER A 72 -17.75 -3.66 23.19
CA SER A 72 -19.09 -4.25 23.31
C SER A 72 -19.91 -4.01 22.03
N LEU A 73 -19.82 -2.80 21.46
CA LEU A 73 -20.49 -2.47 20.19
C LEU A 73 -19.93 -3.28 19.02
N MET A 74 -18.63 -3.56 18.98
CA MET A 74 -18.03 -4.43 17.95
C MET A 74 -18.56 -5.86 18.04
N LYS A 75 -18.64 -6.44 19.24
CA LYS A 75 -19.20 -7.79 19.45
C LYS A 75 -20.65 -7.86 18.96
N ARG A 76 -21.46 -6.84 19.27
CA ARG A 76 -22.85 -6.72 18.79
C ARG A 76 -22.91 -6.59 17.26
N ALA A 77 -22.10 -5.71 16.68
CA ALA A 77 -22.05 -5.51 15.23
C ALA A 77 -21.68 -6.78 14.46
N HIS A 78 -20.73 -7.59 14.97
CA HIS A 78 -20.38 -8.87 14.34
C HIS A 78 -21.54 -9.87 14.38
N ARG A 79 -22.27 -9.95 15.50
CA ARG A 79 -23.45 -10.83 15.64
C ARG A 79 -24.55 -10.41 14.67
N GLU A 80 -24.85 -9.11 14.59
CA GLU A 80 -25.84 -8.58 13.64
C GLU A 80 -25.43 -8.82 12.18
N THR A 81 -24.15 -8.61 11.85
CA THR A 81 -23.65 -8.81 10.49
C THR A 81 -23.72 -10.29 10.09
N LYS A 82 -23.34 -11.21 10.99
CA LYS A 82 -23.46 -12.65 10.74
C LYS A 82 -24.92 -13.06 10.54
N LYS A 83 -25.85 -12.55 11.35
CA LYS A 83 -27.29 -12.80 11.19
C LYS A 83 -27.80 -12.28 9.84
N ALA A 84 -27.43 -11.06 9.46
CA ALA A 84 -27.86 -10.44 8.20
C ALA A 84 -27.25 -11.06 6.94
N MET A 85 -26.20 -11.87 7.07
CA MET A 85 -25.54 -12.56 5.94
C MET A 85 -25.87 -14.06 5.86
N LYS A 86 -26.43 -14.64 6.93
CA LYS A 86 -26.91 -16.03 6.94
C LYS A 86 -28.33 -16.14 6.37
N GLN A 87 -29.08 -15.03 6.38
CA GLN A 87 -30.30 -14.85 5.61
C GLN A 87 -29.96 -14.76 4.12
#